data_AF-A0A7R9W1V5-F1
#
_entry.id   AF-A0A7R9W1V5-F1
#
_cell.length_a   1.000
_cell.length_b   1.000
_cell.length_c   1.000
_cell.angle_alpha   90.00
_cell.angle_beta   90.00
_cell.angle_gamma   90.00
#
_symmetry.space_group_name_H-M   'P 1'
#
loop_
_entity.id
_entity.type
_entity.pdbx_description
1 polymer ?
#
loop_
_entity_poly.entity_id
_entity_poly.type
_entity_poly.pdbx_seq_one_letter_code
_entity_poly.pdbx_strand_id
1 'polypeptide(L)'
;PAPGENSMKMGPIDQPHWRFRFAGEDFFITTFSPVYQKDSSRHSFGASQAFMLFQPMESFGRHGLTEDTPASATNWSNPTSMRDKARVAFKENGCPYHIPEELPYPVAEHIVKPQKDDGTAFIRWWEPLDAK
;
A
#
# COMPACT_ATOMS: atom_id res chain seq x y z
N PRO A 1 9.91 -25.02 13.07
CA PRO A 1 9.84 -23.59 13.46
C PRO A 1 8.52 -23.29 14.16
N ALA A 2 8.57 -22.61 15.31
CA ALA A 2 7.35 -22.17 15.99
C ALA A 2 6.61 -21.13 15.09
N PRO A 3 5.27 -21.12 15.06
CA PRO A 3 4.54 -20.08 14.34
C PRO A 3 4.91 -18.71 14.94
N GLY A 4 5.54 -17.82 14.15
CA GLY A 4 5.94 -16.47 14.57
C GLY A 4 7.46 -16.21 14.62
N GLU A 5 8.31 -17.22 14.45
CA GLU A 5 9.77 -17.06 14.55
C GLU A 5 10.39 -16.22 13.39
N ASN A 6 9.65 -16.07 12.29
CA ASN A 6 10.08 -15.29 11.12
C ASN A 6 9.63 -13.83 11.13
N SER A 7 8.62 -13.44 11.92
CA SER A 7 8.14 -12.05 11.96
C SER A 7 9.06 -11.13 12.76
N MET A 8 9.84 -11.68 13.70
CA MET A 8 10.76 -10.94 14.58
C MET A 8 12.15 -10.69 13.97
N LYS A 9 12.46 -11.25 12.80
CA LYS A 9 13.75 -11.02 12.10
C LYS A 9 13.69 -9.91 11.05
N MET A 10 12.51 -9.33 10.85
CA MET A 10 12.34 -8.23 9.91
C MET A 10 12.71 -6.95 10.65
N GLY A 11 13.50 -6.08 10.02
CA GLY A 11 13.93 -4.81 10.63
C GLY A 11 12.76 -3.92 11.07
N PRO A 12 13.02 -2.69 11.53
CA PRO A 12 11.94 -1.84 12.03
C PRO A 12 10.85 -1.61 10.96
N ILE A 13 9.58 -1.66 11.36
CA ILE A 13 8.41 -1.60 10.45
C ILE A 13 8.31 -0.30 9.64
N ASP A 14 8.91 0.77 10.15
CA ASP A 14 9.00 2.08 9.50
C ASP A 14 10.14 2.17 8.47
N GLN A 15 10.84 1.07 8.19
CA GLN A 15 11.93 1.05 7.23
C GLN A 15 11.49 0.56 5.84
N PRO A 16 12.08 1.08 4.75
CA PRO A 16 11.71 0.68 3.39
C PRO A 16 11.93 -0.80 3.06
N HIS A 17 12.79 -1.51 3.81
CA HIS A 17 13.07 -2.93 3.62
C HIS A 17 12.15 -3.86 4.43
N TRP A 18 11.31 -3.32 5.32
CA TRP A 18 10.35 -4.14 6.06
C TRP A 18 9.21 -4.61 5.15
N ARG A 19 8.80 -5.87 5.31
CA ARG A 19 7.67 -6.49 4.63
C ARG A 19 6.93 -7.39 5.61
N PHE A 20 5.66 -7.69 5.37
CA PHE A 20 4.99 -8.76 6.11
C PHE A 20 5.32 -10.10 5.45
N ARG A 21 5.91 -11.03 6.23
CA ARG A 21 6.25 -12.38 5.79
C ARG A 21 5.48 -13.44 6.57
N PHE A 22 4.82 -14.34 5.86
CA PHE A 22 4.11 -15.47 6.45
C PHE A 22 4.38 -16.75 5.63
N ALA A 23 4.66 -17.85 6.31
CA ALA A 23 4.98 -19.14 5.69
C ALA A 23 6.10 -19.10 4.63
N GLY A 24 7.05 -18.17 4.77
CA GLY A 24 8.16 -17.98 3.82
C GLY A 24 7.86 -17.07 2.63
N GLU A 25 6.63 -16.55 2.51
CA GLU A 25 6.19 -15.67 1.43
C GLU A 25 6.02 -14.23 1.92
N ASP A 26 6.46 -13.26 1.11
CA ASP A 26 6.22 -11.84 1.34
C ASP A 26 4.87 -11.42 0.76
N PHE A 27 4.12 -10.60 1.50
CA PHE A 27 2.82 -10.12 1.06
C PHE A 27 2.81 -8.60 0.89
N PHE A 28 2.22 -8.17 -0.22
CA PHE A 28 1.59 -6.87 -0.30
C PHE A 28 0.27 -6.91 0.47
N ILE A 29 0.10 -5.99 1.42
CA ILE A 29 -1.11 -5.86 2.22
C ILE A 29 -1.71 -4.48 1.99
N THR A 30 -3.02 -4.43 1.78
CA THR A 30 -3.75 -3.16 1.74
C THR A 30 -5.15 -3.29 2.31
N THR A 31 -5.70 -2.20 2.82
CA THR A 31 -7.03 -2.19 3.44
C THR A 31 -8.04 -1.40 2.60
N PHE A 32 -9.30 -1.82 2.61
CA PHE A 32 -10.43 -1.03 2.12
C PHE A 32 -11.48 -0.94 3.21
N SER A 33 -12.13 0.22 3.39
CA SER A 33 -13.11 0.40 4.46
C SER A 33 -14.14 1.50 4.13
N PRO A 34 -15.40 1.36 4.58
CA PRO A 34 -16.43 2.37 4.36
C PRO A 34 -16.19 3.66 5.16
N VAL A 35 -15.24 3.66 6.11
CA VAL A 35 -14.88 4.84 6.91
C VAL A 35 -14.00 5.83 6.16
N TYR A 36 -13.41 5.43 5.04
CA TYR A 36 -12.72 6.35 4.14
C TYR A 36 -13.73 7.13 3.32
N GLN A 37 -13.42 8.38 2.99
CA GLN A 37 -14.24 9.18 2.08
C GLN A 37 -14.25 8.59 0.66
N LYS A 38 -15.30 8.86 -0.13
CA LYS A 38 -15.48 8.28 -1.47
C LYS A 38 -14.38 8.62 -2.47
N ASP A 39 -13.66 9.72 -2.23
CA ASP A 39 -12.52 10.17 -3.01
C ASP A 39 -11.19 9.51 -2.57
N SER A 40 -11.23 8.60 -1.60
CA SER A 40 -10.06 7.83 -1.19
C SER A 40 -9.91 6.54 -2.01
N SER A 41 -8.68 6.25 -2.41
CA SER A 41 -8.30 4.93 -2.97
C SER A 41 -8.53 3.73 -2.03
N ARG A 42 -8.92 3.97 -0.77
CA ARG A 42 -9.20 2.96 0.25
C ARG A 42 -10.70 2.84 0.55
N HIS A 43 -11.56 3.59 -0.12
CA HIS A 43 -13.01 3.46 0.04
C HIS A 43 -13.51 2.12 -0.50
N SER A 44 -14.37 1.43 0.26
CA SER A 44 -15.00 0.18 -0.16
C SER A 44 -16.40 0.45 -0.72
N PHE A 45 -16.50 0.67 -2.04
CA PHE A 45 -17.77 0.92 -2.71
C PHE A 45 -18.73 -0.27 -2.57
N GLY A 46 -19.96 0.01 -2.12
CA GLY A 46 -21.03 -1.00 -2.03
C GLY A 46 -20.89 -1.99 -0.88
N ALA A 47 -19.91 -1.82 0.02
CA ALA A 47 -19.71 -2.69 1.16
C ALA A 47 -19.79 -1.94 2.49
N SER A 48 -20.34 -2.60 3.52
CA SER A 48 -20.45 -2.07 4.87
C SER A 48 -19.37 -2.60 5.84
N GLN A 49 -18.48 -3.46 5.34
CA GLN A 49 -17.36 -4.04 6.09
C GLN A 49 -16.03 -3.53 5.56
N ALA A 50 -15.01 -3.58 6.42
CA ALA A 50 -13.63 -3.41 6.00
C ALA A 50 -13.05 -4.73 5.47
N PHE A 51 -12.17 -4.64 4.47
CA PHE A 51 -11.45 -5.78 3.90
C PHE A 51 -9.95 -5.53 4.00
N MET A 52 -9.21 -6.59 4.25
CA MET A 52 -7.76 -6.62 4.10
C MET A 52 -7.44 -7.57 2.96
N LEU A 53 -6.73 -7.05 1.95
CA LEU A 53 -6.22 -7.86 0.85
C LEU A 53 -4.79 -8.28 1.17
N PHE A 54 -4.53 -9.57 1.12
CA PHE A 54 -3.20 -10.16 1.20
C PHE A 54 -2.86 -10.72 -0.19
N GLN A 55 -1.86 -10.14 -0.84
CA GLN A 55 -1.43 -10.58 -2.17
C GLN A 55 0.04 -10.98 -2.12
N PRO A 56 0.40 -12.23 -2.47
CA PRO A 56 1.79 -12.67 -2.55
C PRO A 56 2.61 -11.80 -3.49
N MET A 57 3.84 -11.47 -3.12
CA MET A 57 4.75 -10.68 -3.97
C MET A 57 5.08 -11.40 -5.29
N GLU A 58 5.06 -12.73 -5.30
CA GLU A 58 5.20 -13.51 -6.54
C GLU A 58 4.12 -13.15 -7.59
N SER A 59 2.90 -12.81 -7.15
CA SER A 59 1.85 -12.35 -8.07
C SER A 59 2.23 -11.02 -8.72
N PHE A 60 2.91 -10.11 -8.02
CA PHE A 60 3.38 -8.85 -8.59
C PHE A 60 4.48 -9.10 -9.60
N GLY A 61 5.39 -10.03 -9.32
CA GLY A 61 6.46 -10.45 -10.24
C GLY A 61 5.89 -10.96 -11.57
N ARG A 62 4.86 -11.80 -11.52
CA ARG A 62 4.16 -12.31 -12.72
C ARG A 62 3.54 -11.22 -13.62
N HIS A 63 3.29 -10.03 -13.08
CA HIS A 63 2.68 -8.91 -13.80
C HIS A 63 3.62 -7.71 -14.01
N GLY A 64 4.92 -7.85 -13.69
CA GLY A 64 5.90 -6.77 -13.85
C GLY A 64 5.65 -5.58 -12.92
N LEU A 65 5.19 -5.83 -11.68
CA LEU A 65 4.84 -4.79 -10.71
C LEU A 65 5.81 -4.70 -9.52
N THR A 66 6.92 -5.43 -9.53
CA THR A 66 7.88 -5.49 -8.40
C THR A 66 8.68 -4.21 -8.23
N GLU A 67 8.94 -3.47 -9.30
CA GLU A 67 9.66 -2.21 -9.24
C GLU A 67 8.68 -1.05 -8.98
N ASP A 68 9.00 -0.24 -7.97
CA ASP A 68 8.32 1.00 -7.70
C ASP A 68 8.84 2.11 -8.62
N THR A 69 7.93 3.00 -9.01
CA THR A 69 8.27 4.17 -9.83
C THR A 69 7.76 5.44 -9.14
N PRO A 70 8.54 6.54 -9.16
CA PRO A 70 8.14 7.79 -8.52
C PRO A 70 6.96 8.43 -9.26
N ALA A 71 6.35 9.46 -8.68
CA ALA A 71 5.22 10.16 -9.30
C ALA A 71 5.60 10.76 -10.65
N SER A 72 6.79 11.38 -10.75
CA SER A 72 7.32 11.96 -11.99
C SER A 72 7.51 10.98 -13.14
N ALA A 73 7.70 9.69 -12.84
CA ALA A 73 7.86 8.64 -13.86
C ALA A 73 6.53 8.13 -14.44
N THR A 74 5.38 8.55 -13.88
CA THR A 74 4.07 8.09 -14.34
C THR A 74 3.71 8.75 -15.67
N ASN A 75 3.47 7.94 -16.71
CA ASN A 75 2.95 8.45 -17.98
C ASN A 75 1.43 8.62 -17.90
N TRP A 76 0.98 9.81 -17.49
CA TRP A 76 -0.43 10.12 -17.31
C TRP A 76 -1.24 10.25 -18.61
N SER A 77 -0.58 10.57 -19.73
CA SER A 77 -1.27 10.79 -21.02
C SER A 77 -1.31 9.55 -21.90
N ASN A 78 -0.33 8.65 -21.77
CA ASN A 78 -0.25 7.40 -22.51
C ASN A 78 0.26 6.27 -21.60
N PRO A 79 -0.59 5.75 -20.69
CA PRO A 79 -0.19 4.77 -19.70
C PRO A 79 0.13 3.42 -20.36
N THR A 80 1.41 3.04 -20.37
CA THR A 80 1.86 1.79 -21.01
C THR A 80 2.00 0.67 -19.99
N SER A 81 2.59 0.97 -18.82
CA SER A 81 2.78 0.00 -17.74
C SER A 81 1.47 -0.29 -17.00
N MET A 82 1.38 -1.47 -16.37
CA MET A 82 0.22 -1.82 -15.53
C MET A 82 0.07 -0.84 -14.35
N ARG A 83 1.18 -0.33 -13.82
CA ARG A 83 1.20 0.67 -12.74
C ARG A 83 0.64 2.01 -13.20
N ASP A 84 1.04 2.51 -14.37
CA ASP A 84 0.48 3.75 -14.94
C ASP A 84 -1.03 3.60 -15.20
N LYS A 85 -1.43 2.46 -15.78
CA LYS A 85 -2.84 2.16 -16.05
C LYS A 85 -3.67 2.19 -14.77
N ALA A 86 -3.17 1.56 -13.70
CA ALA A 86 -3.82 1.63 -12.40
C ALA A 86 -3.89 3.06 -11.86
N ARG A 87 -2.79 3.81 -11.85
CA ARG A 87 -2.74 5.21 -11.37
C ARG A 87 -3.72 6.12 -12.12
N VAL A 88 -3.76 6.02 -13.45
CA VAL A 88 -4.69 6.76 -14.30
C VAL A 88 -6.13 6.38 -13.97
N ALA A 89 -6.45 5.08 -13.88
CA ALA A 89 -7.80 4.62 -13.57
C ALA A 89 -8.30 5.14 -12.21
N PHE A 90 -7.47 5.10 -11.16
CA PHE A 90 -7.83 5.68 -9.85
C PHE A 90 -8.06 7.19 -9.94
N LYS A 91 -7.20 7.92 -10.67
CA LYS A 91 -7.36 9.37 -10.86
C LYS A 91 -8.65 9.71 -11.62
N GLU A 92 -8.95 9.00 -12.71
CA GLU A 92 -10.14 9.23 -13.54
C GLU A 92 -11.45 8.88 -12.81
N ASN A 93 -11.41 7.94 -11.86
CA ASN A 93 -12.56 7.60 -11.02
C ASN A 93 -12.69 8.46 -9.75
N GLY A 94 -11.92 9.55 -9.65
CA GLY A 94 -12.00 10.49 -8.54
C GLY A 94 -11.43 9.96 -7.22
N CYS A 95 -10.67 8.87 -7.26
CA CYS A 95 -10.03 8.26 -6.10
C CYS A 95 -8.50 8.20 -6.22
N PRO A 96 -7.82 9.32 -6.56
CA PRO A 96 -6.37 9.32 -6.69
C PRO A 96 -5.72 8.94 -5.35
N TYR A 97 -4.46 8.53 -5.43
CA TYR A 97 -3.65 8.27 -4.27
C TYR A 97 -2.28 8.94 -4.37
N HIS A 98 -1.70 9.26 -3.22
CA HIS A 98 -0.35 9.77 -3.17
C HIS A 98 0.64 8.72 -3.70
N ILE A 99 1.50 9.17 -4.61
CA ILE A 99 2.62 8.40 -5.14
C ILE A 99 3.88 9.12 -4.64
N PRO A 100 4.74 8.45 -3.85
CA PRO A 100 5.98 9.06 -3.38
C PRO A 100 6.90 9.42 -4.54
N GLU A 101 7.60 10.55 -4.41
CA GLU A 101 8.66 10.93 -5.35
C GLU A 101 10.00 10.32 -4.94
N GLU A 102 10.22 10.15 -3.64
CA GLU A 102 11.41 9.54 -3.07
C GLU A 102 11.22 8.03 -2.91
N LEU A 103 12.18 7.27 -3.43
CA LEU A 103 12.24 5.81 -3.30
C LEU A 103 13.55 5.40 -2.62
N PRO A 104 13.58 4.32 -1.83
CA PRO A 104 12.44 3.49 -1.45
C PRO A 104 11.66 4.07 -0.24
N TYR A 105 10.38 3.76 -0.15
CA TYR A 105 9.50 4.21 0.96
C TYR A 105 9.08 3.05 1.89
N PRO A 106 8.68 3.34 3.15
CA PRO A 106 8.18 2.34 4.08
C PRO A 106 6.86 1.72 3.62
N VAL A 107 6.82 0.39 3.38
CA VAL A 107 5.60 -0.30 2.91
C VAL A 107 4.47 -0.29 3.93
N ALA A 108 4.80 -0.16 5.22
CA ALA A 108 3.80 -0.11 6.28
C ALA A 108 2.80 1.06 6.09
N GLU A 109 3.21 2.16 5.46
CA GLU A 109 2.36 3.32 5.17
C GLU A 109 1.24 3.02 4.16
N HIS A 110 1.40 1.98 3.33
CA HIS A 110 0.40 1.62 2.31
C HIS A 110 -0.66 0.64 2.80
N ILE A 111 -0.46 0.05 3.98
CA ILE A 111 -1.41 -0.86 4.62
C ILE A 111 -2.64 -0.05 5.05
N VAL A 112 -2.44 0.93 5.94
CA VAL A 112 -3.48 1.87 6.41
C VAL A 112 -3.08 3.29 6.00
N LYS A 113 -3.95 3.97 5.23
CA LYS A 113 -3.71 5.35 4.79
C LYS A 113 -4.39 6.38 5.70
N PRO A 114 -3.90 7.63 5.73
CA PRO A 114 -4.66 8.74 6.31
C PRO A 114 -6.00 8.94 5.58
N GLN A 115 -6.93 9.65 6.24
CA GLN A 115 -8.23 10.03 5.63
C GLN A 115 -8.04 10.85 4.34
N LYS A 116 -7.03 11.72 4.33
CA LYS A 116 -6.58 12.47 3.17
C LYS A 116 -5.17 12.03 2.79
N ASP A 117 -5.04 11.42 1.62
CA ASP A 117 -3.79 10.85 1.11
C ASP A 117 -3.11 11.80 0.12
N ASP A 118 -2.61 12.93 0.63
CA ASP A 118 -1.92 13.97 -0.15
C ASP A 118 -0.39 13.98 0.03
N GLY A 119 0.14 12.98 0.74
CA GLY A 119 1.58 12.85 1.04
C GLY A 119 2.06 13.69 2.23
N THR A 120 1.17 14.42 2.92
CA THR A 120 1.55 15.25 4.08
C THR A 120 1.42 14.53 5.42
N ALA A 121 0.72 13.39 5.45
CA ALA A 121 0.47 12.61 6.65
C ALA A 121 0.68 11.12 6.40
N PHE A 122 1.09 10.40 7.44
CA PHE A 122 1.16 8.95 7.46
C PHE A 122 0.66 8.43 8.81
N ILE A 123 0.14 7.20 8.83
CA ILE A 123 -0.47 6.59 10.02
C ILE A 123 0.43 5.48 10.54
N ARG A 124 0.99 5.65 11.73
CA ARG A 124 1.76 4.63 12.44
C ARG A 124 0.84 3.63 13.15
N TRP A 125 0.05 2.90 12.37
CA TRP A 125 -0.98 1.99 12.88
C TRP A 125 -0.44 0.82 13.72
N TRP A 126 0.87 0.58 13.67
CA TRP A 126 1.57 -0.43 14.46
C TRP A 126 1.98 0.05 15.86
N GLU A 127 1.92 1.36 16.12
CA GLU A 127 2.20 1.90 17.44
C GLU A 127 0.95 1.80 18.34
N PRO A 128 1.10 1.42 19.62
CA PRO A 128 0.00 1.47 20.57
C PRO A 128 -0.57 2.89 20.67
N LEU A 129 -1.90 2.99 20.80
CA LEU A 129 -2.58 4.29 20.95
C LEU A 129 -2.12 5.06 22.19
N ASP A 130 -1.70 4.34 23.23
CA ASP A 130 -1.27 4.90 24.52
C ASP A 130 0.21 5.33 24.55
N ALA A 131 0.94 5.20 23.43
CA ALA A 131 2.36 5.52 23.35
C ALA A 131 2.67 7.00 23.01
N LYS A 132 1.70 7.91 23.20
CA LYS A 132 1.82 9.35 22.93
C LYS A 132 1.89 10.19 24.19
#